data_AF-A0A7S4CFQ0-F1
#
_entry.id   AF-A0A7S4CFQ0-F1
#
_cell.length_a   1.000
_cell.length_b   1.000
_cell.length_c   1.000
_cell.angle_alpha   90.00
_cell.angle_beta   90.00
_cell.angle_gamma   90.00
#
_symmetry.space_group_name_H-M   'P 1'
#
loop_
_entity.id
_entity.type
_entity.pdbx_description
1 polymer ?
#
loop_
_entity_poly.entity_id
_entity_poly.type
_entity_poly.pdbx_seq_one_letter_code
_entity_poly.pdbx_strand_id
1 'polypeptide(L)'
;CPPGCPPKRLMWQEIEQSTPAVIVLALCSKDPPQAVREIAHHFALNPDIWRLPAFAAHAPRVYIVPHGPFSRPGPRVVEAVEMMASLLHPTACPPEWAQGALGLQPWDAATVPSESELLALFQPVCGGPSPAAASV
;
A
#
# COMPACT_ATOMS: atom_id res chain seq x y z
N CYS A 1 -21.04 2.87 -10.64
CA CYS A 1 -21.58 3.65 -9.52
C CYS A 1 -21.30 5.13 -9.81
N PRO A 2 -22.23 6.07 -9.62
CA PRO A 2 -21.98 7.49 -9.87
C PRO A 2 -21.01 8.08 -8.82
N PRO A 3 -20.37 9.22 -9.10
CA PRO A 3 -19.57 9.96 -8.11
C PRO A 3 -20.37 10.22 -6.82
N GLY A 4 -19.71 10.07 -5.67
CA GLY A 4 -20.32 10.30 -4.35
C GLY A 4 -21.06 9.11 -3.74
N CYS A 5 -21.10 7.95 -4.41
CA CYS A 5 -21.70 6.76 -3.83
C CYS A 5 -20.85 6.15 -2.69
N PRO A 6 -21.46 5.39 -1.76
CA PRO A 6 -20.73 4.75 -0.67
C PRO A 6 -19.61 3.81 -1.17
N PRO A 7 -18.54 3.62 -0.38
CA PRO A 7 -17.51 2.66 -0.73
C PRO A 7 -18.10 1.25 -0.85
N LYS A 8 -17.72 0.55 -1.91
CA LYS A 8 -18.09 -0.86 -2.12
C LYS A 8 -17.20 -1.74 -1.24
N ARG A 9 -17.81 -2.66 -0.50
CA ARG A 9 -17.07 -3.77 0.13
C ARG A 9 -16.73 -4.80 -0.95
N LEU A 10 -15.46 -5.17 -1.04
CA LEU A 10 -14.98 -6.22 -1.94
C LEU A 10 -14.63 -7.47 -1.14
N MET A 11 -14.90 -8.63 -1.72
CA MET A 11 -14.40 -9.91 -1.24
C MET A 11 -13.00 -10.17 -1.80
N TRP A 12 -12.18 -10.95 -1.10
CA TRP A 12 -10.83 -11.32 -1.56
C TRP A 12 -10.83 -11.96 -2.94
N GLN A 13 -11.80 -12.84 -3.21
CA GLN A 13 -11.98 -13.46 -4.52
C GLN A 13 -12.20 -12.43 -5.65
N GLU A 14 -12.89 -11.31 -5.39
CA GLU A 14 -13.06 -10.24 -6.39
C GLU A 14 -11.75 -9.52 -6.68
N ILE A 15 -10.91 -9.33 -5.65
CA ILE A 15 -9.58 -8.74 -5.79
C ILE A 15 -8.70 -9.68 -6.63
N GLU A 16 -8.72 -10.97 -6.33
CA GLU A 16 -7.96 -11.98 -7.05
C GLU A 16 -8.34 -12.04 -8.53
N GLN A 17 -9.64 -12.08 -8.83
CA GLN A 17 -10.18 -12.09 -10.19
C GLN A 17 -9.82 -10.83 -10.99
N SER A 18 -9.67 -9.69 -10.31
CA SER A 18 -9.28 -8.44 -10.97
C SER A 18 -7.80 -8.41 -11.38
N THR A 19 -6.97 -9.33 -10.87
CA THR A 19 -5.54 -9.48 -11.17
C THR A 19 -4.78 -8.14 -11.14
N PRO A 20 -4.82 -7.39 -10.03
CA PRO A 20 -4.29 -6.04 -9.99
C PRO A 20 -2.78 -6.02 -10.22
N ALA A 21 -2.33 -5.11 -11.07
CA ALA A 21 -0.91 -4.81 -11.27
C ALA A 21 -0.35 -3.86 -10.20
N VAL A 22 -1.22 -3.12 -9.51
CA VAL A 22 -0.87 -2.19 -8.42
C VAL A 22 -1.95 -2.24 -7.35
N ILE A 23 -1.55 -2.23 -6.08
CA ILE A 23 -2.44 -2.13 -4.93
C ILE A 23 -2.01 -0.93 -4.07
N VAL A 24 -2.98 -0.09 -3.70
CA VAL A 24 -2.79 1.06 -2.82
C VAL A 24 -3.73 0.93 -1.63
N LEU A 25 -3.17 0.99 -0.43
CA LEU A 25 -3.85 0.79 0.84
C LEU A 25 -3.85 2.11 1.62
N ALA A 26 -4.98 2.82 1.60
CA ALA A 26 -5.20 4.05 2.35
C ALA A 26 -5.93 3.72 3.67
N LEU A 27 -5.16 3.39 4.71
CA LEU A 27 -5.69 2.94 6.00
C LEU A 27 -5.87 4.11 6.97
N CYS A 28 -6.94 4.09 7.76
CA CYS A 28 -7.24 5.12 8.77
C CYS A 28 -6.30 5.10 9.98
N SER A 29 -5.36 4.17 10.04
CA SER A 29 -4.38 4.03 11.12
C SER A 29 -3.57 5.31 11.30
N LYS A 30 -3.21 5.61 12.55
CA LYS A 30 -2.56 6.88 12.91
C LYS A 30 -1.07 6.91 12.61
N ASP A 31 -0.43 5.74 12.56
CA ASP A 31 0.99 5.60 12.27
C ASP A 31 1.28 4.42 11.32
N PRO A 32 2.43 4.45 10.61
CA PRO A 32 2.76 3.42 9.62
C PRO A 32 2.97 2.00 10.20
N PRO A 33 3.61 1.80 11.38
CA PRO A 33 3.67 0.48 11.99
C PRO A 33 2.29 -0.13 12.26
N GLN A 34 1.34 0.67 12.74
CA GLN A 34 -0.03 0.22 12.98
C GLN A 34 -0.74 -0.16 11.68
N ALA A 35 -0.54 0.61 10.61
CA ALA A 35 -1.05 0.29 9.28
C ALA A 35 -0.54 -1.06 8.78
N VAL A 36 0.75 -1.36 8.97
CA VAL A 36 1.34 -2.67 8.59
C VAL A 36 0.77 -3.81 9.44
N ARG A 37 0.59 -3.62 10.75
CA ARG A 37 -0.01 -4.64 11.62
C ARG A 37 -1.46 -4.95 11.24
N GLU A 38 -2.25 -3.93 10.89
CA GLU A 38 -3.63 -4.12 10.44
C GLU A 38 -3.71 -5.00 9.17
N ILE A 39 -2.79 -4.83 8.22
CA ILE A 39 -2.79 -5.64 6.99
C ILE A 39 -2.15 -7.02 7.19
N ALA A 40 -1.22 -7.18 8.13
CA ALA A 40 -0.54 -8.45 8.38
C ALA A 40 -1.53 -9.58 8.69
N HIS A 41 -2.51 -9.30 9.55
CA HIS A 41 -3.58 -10.25 9.85
C HIS A 41 -4.36 -10.67 8.59
N HIS A 42 -4.68 -9.70 7.72
CA HIS A 42 -5.41 -9.97 6.49
C HIS A 42 -4.58 -10.74 5.45
N PHE A 43 -3.29 -10.45 5.33
CA PHE A 43 -2.39 -11.16 4.42
C PHE A 43 -2.12 -12.59 4.87
N ALA A 44 -2.05 -12.84 6.17
CA ALA A 44 -1.91 -14.19 6.73
C ALA A 44 -3.13 -15.08 6.44
N LEU A 45 -4.35 -14.51 6.48
CA LEU A 45 -5.59 -15.24 6.22
C LEU A 45 -5.86 -15.48 4.72
N ASN A 46 -5.17 -14.77 3.83
CA ASN A 46 -5.42 -14.82 2.39
C ASN A 46 -4.10 -15.04 1.63
N PRO A 47 -3.47 -16.21 1.76
CA PRO A 47 -2.14 -16.48 1.20
C PRO A 47 -2.09 -16.37 -0.33
N ASP A 48 -3.21 -16.60 -1.03
CA ASP A 48 -3.25 -16.58 -2.50
C ASP A 48 -3.03 -15.18 -3.09
N ILE A 49 -3.24 -14.10 -2.32
CA ILE A 49 -3.01 -12.73 -2.79
C ILE A 49 -1.53 -12.48 -3.14
N TRP A 50 -0.61 -13.23 -2.51
CA TRP A 50 0.83 -13.13 -2.78
C TRP A 50 1.21 -13.58 -4.20
N ARG A 51 0.31 -14.32 -4.87
CA ARG A 51 0.47 -14.71 -6.28
C ARG A 51 0.00 -13.63 -7.26
N LEU A 52 -0.65 -12.57 -6.79
CA LEU A 52 -1.14 -11.52 -7.67
C LEU A 52 0.02 -10.75 -8.30
N PRO A 53 -0.15 -10.20 -9.52
CA PRO A 53 0.92 -9.48 -10.21
C PRO A 53 1.53 -8.34 -9.38
N ALA A 54 0.72 -7.65 -8.57
CA ALA A 54 1.20 -6.58 -7.69
C ALA A 54 2.20 -7.08 -6.62
N PHE A 55 2.05 -8.30 -6.10
CA PHE A 55 2.93 -8.85 -5.05
C PHE A 55 4.10 -9.64 -5.64
N ALA A 56 3.86 -10.43 -6.68
CA ALA A 56 4.84 -11.34 -7.27
C ALA A 56 5.83 -10.68 -8.24
N ALA A 57 5.67 -9.38 -8.54
CA ALA A 57 6.59 -8.65 -9.40
C ALA A 57 8.00 -8.58 -8.79
N HIS A 58 9.03 -8.58 -9.65
CA HIS A 58 10.42 -8.38 -9.21
C HIS A 58 10.61 -7.08 -8.40
N ALA A 59 9.80 -6.07 -8.72
CA ALA A 59 9.57 -4.89 -7.91
C ALA A 59 8.08 -4.86 -7.51
N PRO A 60 7.71 -5.33 -6.30
CA PRO A 60 6.32 -5.34 -5.86
C PRO A 60 5.70 -3.94 -5.89
N ARG A 61 4.44 -3.87 -6.31
CA ARG A 61 3.68 -2.62 -6.46
C ARG A 61 2.51 -2.58 -5.49
N VAL A 62 2.84 -2.74 -4.21
CA VAL A 62 1.89 -2.67 -3.09
C VAL A 62 2.33 -1.53 -2.18
N TYR A 63 1.45 -0.56 -2.01
CA TYR A 63 1.76 0.67 -1.29
C TYR A 63 0.78 0.92 -0.15
N ILE A 64 1.29 1.37 0.98
CA ILE A 64 0.49 1.95 2.07
C ILE A 64 0.64 3.46 1.97
N VAL A 65 -0.48 4.19 1.98
CA VAL A 65 -0.50 5.65 1.86
C VAL A 65 -1.26 6.28 3.02
N PRO A 66 -0.97 7.55 3.38
CA PRO A 66 -1.74 8.28 4.38
C PRO A 66 -3.21 8.42 3.93
N HIS A 67 -4.17 8.10 4.80
CA HIS A 67 -5.60 8.17 4.43
C HIS A 67 -6.14 9.59 4.21
N GLY A 68 -5.56 10.61 4.87
CA GLY A 68 -6.07 11.99 4.86
C GLY A 68 -6.31 12.57 3.44
N PRO A 69 -5.31 12.60 2.55
CA PRO A 69 -5.47 13.06 1.17
C PRO A 69 -6.49 12.26 0.33
N PHE A 70 -6.88 11.06 0.75
CA PHE A 70 -7.78 10.17 0.00
C PHE A 70 -9.23 10.20 0.52
N SER A 71 -9.49 10.89 1.63
CA SER A 71 -10.80 10.85 2.30
C SER A 71 -11.27 12.25 2.69
N ARG A 72 -12.32 12.73 2.02
CA ARG A 72 -12.84 14.10 2.14
C ARG A 72 -11.72 15.16 2.05
N PRO A 73 -10.90 15.13 0.97
CA PRO A 73 -9.62 15.83 0.98
C PRO A 73 -9.71 17.35 0.84
N GLY A 74 -10.88 17.88 0.44
CA GLY A 74 -11.01 19.30 0.12
C GLY A 74 -9.91 19.74 -0.86
N PRO A 75 -9.14 20.80 -0.58
CA PRO A 75 -8.07 21.27 -1.46
C PRO A 75 -6.88 20.30 -1.56
N ARG A 76 -6.74 19.36 -0.63
CA ARG A 76 -5.62 18.41 -0.55
C ARG A 76 -5.75 17.25 -1.55
N VAL A 77 -6.77 17.26 -2.41
CA VAL A 77 -6.92 16.26 -3.48
C VAL A 77 -5.73 16.29 -4.43
N VAL A 78 -5.08 17.44 -4.59
CA VAL A 78 -3.86 17.59 -5.40
C VAL A 78 -2.74 16.73 -4.81
N GLU A 79 -2.55 16.72 -3.49
CA GLU A 79 -1.54 15.87 -2.82
C GLU A 79 -1.77 14.38 -3.14
N ALA A 80 -3.03 13.92 -3.11
CA ALA A 80 -3.36 12.53 -3.44
C ALA A 80 -3.09 12.20 -4.92
N VAL A 81 -3.41 13.12 -5.84
CA VAL A 81 -3.17 12.92 -7.27
C VAL A 81 -1.67 12.88 -7.58
N GLU A 82 -0.88 13.78 -7.00
CA GLU A 82 0.58 13.80 -7.14
C GLU A 82 1.22 12.53 -6.57
N MET A 83 0.78 12.10 -5.38
CA MET A 83 1.22 10.85 -4.77
C MET A 83 0.89 9.65 -5.67
N MET A 84 -0.35 9.54 -6.16
CA MET A 84 -0.74 8.46 -7.07
C MET A 84 0.06 8.50 -8.37
N ALA A 85 0.33 9.68 -8.93
CA ALA A 85 1.13 9.82 -10.14
C ALA A 85 2.54 9.27 -9.94
N SER A 86 3.18 9.61 -8.81
CA SER A 86 4.51 9.10 -8.44
C SER A 86 4.54 7.59 -8.23
N LEU A 87 3.56 7.02 -7.53
CA LEU A 87 3.46 5.56 -7.31
C LEU A 87 3.15 4.78 -8.60
N LEU A 88 2.30 5.33 -9.46
CA LEU A 88 1.88 4.67 -10.71
C LEU A 88 2.91 4.82 -11.83
N HIS A 89 3.65 5.94 -11.86
CA HIS A 89 4.59 6.30 -12.92
C HIS A 89 5.94 6.77 -12.35
N PRO A 90 6.68 5.89 -11.64
CA PRO A 90 7.91 6.28 -10.92
C PRO A 90 9.06 6.77 -11.82
N THR A 91 9.00 6.50 -13.13
CA THR A 91 9.98 7.00 -14.12
C THR A 91 9.61 8.33 -14.75
N ALA A 92 8.36 8.78 -14.59
CA ALA A 92 7.84 10.00 -15.20
C ALA A 92 7.48 11.08 -14.18
N CYS A 93 7.34 10.71 -12.91
CA CYS A 93 6.95 11.60 -11.83
C CYS A 93 8.01 11.60 -10.71
N PRO A 94 8.23 12.74 -10.04
CA PRO A 94 9.22 12.82 -8.97
C PRO A 94 8.87 11.93 -7.78
N PRO A 95 9.84 11.22 -7.19
CA PRO A 95 9.59 10.34 -6.05
C PRO A 95 9.08 11.11 -4.83
N GLU A 96 9.50 12.36 -4.61
CA GLU A 96 9.12 13.18 -3.45
C GLU A 96 7.61 13.43 -3.33
N TRP A 97 6.84 13.29 -4.41
CA TRP A 97 5.38 13.37 -4.35
C TRP A 97 4.76 12.18 -3.61
N ALA A 98 5.48 11.06 -3.48
CA ALA A 98 5.07 9.90 -2.71
C ALA A 98 5.48 9.99 -1.22
N GLN A 99 5.75 11.20 -0.70
CA GLN A 99 6.17 11.38 0.69
C GLN A 99 5.18 10.77 1.68
N GLY A 100 5.69 9.95 2.59
CA GLY A 100 4.89 9.24 3.60
C GLY A 100 4.22 7.96 3.09
N ALA A 101 4.37 7.60 1.81
CA ALA A 101 4.00 6.28 1.32
C ALA A 101 5.06 5.24 1.70
N LEU A 102 4.60 4.03 2.02
CA LEU A 102 5.45 2.85 2.18
C LEU A 102 5.23 1.90 1.01
N GLY A 103 6.31 1.42 0.40
CA GLY A 103 6.30 0.40 -0.63
C GLY A 103 6.79 -0.94 -0.09
N LEU A 104 6.08 -2.01 -0.46
CA LEU A 104 6.50 -3.37 -0.20
C LEU A 104 7.81 -3.67 -0.95
N GLN A 105 8.84 -4.07 -0.23
CA GLN A 105 10.11 -4.52 -0.80
C GLN A 105 9.99 -5.94 -1.37
N PRO A 106 10.87 -6.32 -2.32
CA PRO A 106 10.94 -7.69 -2.81
C PRO A 106 11.07 -8.69 -1.66
N TRP A 107 10.29 -9.76 -1.75
CA TRP A 107 10.25 -10.84 -0.78
C TRP A 107 10.32 -12.19 -1.51
N ASP A 108 10.79 -13.22 -0.84
CA ASP A 108 10.77 -14.59 -1.39
C ASP A 108 9.33 -15.11 -1.41
N ALA A 109 8.71 -15.08 -2.59
CA ALA A 109 7.32 -15.48 -2.80
C ALA A 109 7.00 -16.94 -2.45
N ALA A 110 7.99 -17.75 -2.05
CA ALA A 110 7.79 -19.11 -1.58
C ALA A 110 7.04 -19.20 -0.24
N THR A 111 7.04 -18.13 0.58
CA THR A 111 6.40 -18.12 1.90
C THR A 111 5.61 -16.84 2.15
N VAL A 112 4.55 -16.95 2.97
CA VAL A 112 3.86 -15.77 3.49
C VAL A 112 4.70 -15.19 4.63
N PRO A 113 5.12 -13.91 4.56
CA PRO A 113 5.90 -13.29 5.63
C PRO A 113 5.08 -13.16 6.91
N SER A 114 5.76 -13.33 8.04
CA SER A 114 5.23 -13.03 9.37
C SER A 114 5.00 -11.53 9.56
N GLU A 115 4.27 -11.14 10.60
CA GLU A 115 3.99 -9.73 10.92
C GLU A 115 5.29 -8.91 11.11
N SER A 116 6.28 -9.46 11.82
CA SER A 116 7.56 -8.78 12.02
C SER A 116 8.36 -8.63 10.73
N GLU A 117 8.28 -9.60 9.82
CA GLU A 117 8.89 -9.50 8.49
C GLU A 117 8.17 -8.45 7.64
N LEU A 118 6.84 -8.40 7.67
CA LEU A 118 6.06 -7.36 6.98
C LEU A 118 6.45 -5.95 7.42
N LEU A 119 6.67 -5.73 8.72
CA LEU A 119 7.16 -4.44 9.24
C LEU A 119 8.52 -4.04 8.66
N ALA A 120 9.40 -5.02 8.41
CA ALA A 120 10.69 -4.79 7.77
C ALA A 120 10.58 -4.68 6.23
N LEU A 121 9.55 -5.26 5.61
CA LEU A 121 9.36 -5.22 4.17
C LEU A 121 8.70 -3.94 3.67
N PHE A 122 7.87 -3.28 4.47
CA PHE A 122 7.32 -1.99 4.08
C PHE A 122 8.32 -0.87 4.37
N GLN A 123 8.90 -0.30 3.32
CA GLN A 123 9.90 0.77 3.42
C GLN A 123 9.39 2.06 2.78
N PRO A 124 9.82 3.25 3.25
CA PRO A 124 9.43 4.50 2.64
C PRO A 124 9.78 4.56 1.15
N VAL A 125 8.84 5.00 0.32
CA VAL A 125 9.06 5.15 -1.13
C VAL A 125 10.07 6.27 -1.41
N CYS A 126 10.02 7.35 -0.65
CA CYS A 126 10.96 8.46 -0.74
C CYS A 126 11.23 9.12 0.62
N GLY A 127 12.49 9.10 1.05
CA GLY A 127 12.92 9.72 2.30
C GLY A 127 12.19 9.21 3.55
N GLY A 128 12.55 9.74 4.72
CA GLY A 128 11.92 9.39 5.99
C GLY A 128 12.41 8.08 6.62
N PRO A 129 12.08 7.85 7.91
CA PRO A 129 12.54 6.68 8.65
C PRO A 129 11.73 5.43 8.31
N SER A 130 12.39 4.27 8.35
CA SER A 130 11.73 2.97 8.23
C SER A 130 10.71 2.76 9.37
N PRO A 131 9.52 2.20 9.10
CA PRO A 131 8.55 1.91 10.16
C PRO A 131 9.09 0.95 11.23
N ALA A 132 9.98 0.03 10.86
CA ALA A 132 10.66 -0.85 11.81
C ALA A 132 11.54 -0.08 12.82
N ALA A 133 12.08 1.07 12.44
CA ALA A 133 12.94 1.89 13.31
C ALA A 133 12.16 2.72 14.35
N ALA A 134 10.85 2.89 14.16
CA ALA A 134 9.98 3.67 15.06
C ALA A 134 9.29 2.82 16.15
N SER A 135 9.57 1.52 16.19
CA SER A 135 8.94 0.56 17.12
C SER A 135 9.78 0.26 18.38
N VAL A 136 10.74 1.12 18.73
CA VAL A 136 11.61 1.02 19.92
C VAL A 136 11.23 2.09 20.95
#